data_AF-A0A3D1B1Q9-F1
#
_entry.id   AF-A0A3D1B1Q9-F1
#
_cell.length_a   1.000
_cell.length_b   1.000
_cell.length_c   1.000
_cell.angle_alpha   90.00
_cell.angle_beta   90.00
_cell.angle_gamma   90.00
#
_symmetry.space_group_name_H-M   'P 1'
#
loop_
_entity.id
_entity.type
_entity.pdbx_description
1 polymer ?
#
loop_
_entity_poly.entity_id
_entity_poly.type
_entity_poly.pdbx_seq_one_letter_code
_entity_poly.pdbx_strand_id
1 'polypeptide(L)'
;MQEAAKATGAFPLMLAPRHLKRGAGEYNAREFNVSNEDHSVVDGACVCSEDKPQRPHWDLRDGDSFETFNVDGGVTNNSPFDCAHRALVSFDNANAPQGHAPRDAKNADRAVITIAPFPVDDAFDPQYKPDTDLLKIGAKLFDVAVAQSRFQGENIHLAQQDDVFSRFAIAPIAGKNEAKALACGTLNAFGGFLSQAFRAHDYQLGRRNCQQFLRAYFVLPPDNPVMASALPPAGPQRDALLRNFPAQLPDGSPALPLIPLLGPLTQEIRVDPVQMRPPEVERLLPMVSARIKLVVTRMIEQRHIGWLPKEAFDVAWLLMHGQIQERLRTHILDSLAKDGFLRE
;
A
#
# COMPACT_ATOMS: atom_id res chain seq x y z
N MET A 1 -2.85 2.30 20.46
CA MET A 1 -3.06 2.34 19.00
C MET A 1 -2.74 3.68 18.35
N GLN A 2 -3.10 4.84 18.94
CA GLN A 2 -2.92 6.15 18.27
C GLN A 2 -1.48 6.43 17.82
N GLU A 3 -0.47 6.25 18.68
CA GLU A 3 0.93 6.50 18.30
C GLU A 3 1.45 5.49 17.28
N ALA A 4 1.00 4.24 17.34
CA ALA A 4 1.32 3.23 16.33
C ALA A 4 0.73 3.60 14.96
N ALA A 5 -0.52 4.09 14.91
CA ALA A 5 -1.14 4.58 13.68
C ALA A 5 -0.43 5.83 13.13
N LYS A 6 0.11 6.71 13.98
CA LYS A 6 0.96 7.83 13.52
C LYS A 6 2.31 7.36 12.97
N ALA A 7 2.81 6.21 13.44
CA ALA A 7 4.09 5.66 13.00
C ALA A 7 4.03 5.18 11.55
N THR A 8 2.87 4.73 11.07
CA THR A 8 2.69 4.27 9.69
C THR A 8 2.81 5.39 8.65
N GLY A 9 2.80 6.66 9.07
CA GLY A 9 3.10 7.79 8.18
C GLY A 9 4.47 8.43 8.44
N ALA A 10 5.29 7.85 9.31
CA ALA A 10 6.58 8.42 9.69
C ALA A 10 7.66 8.07 8.67
N PHE A 11 7.76 8.85 7.60
CA PHE A 11 8.77 8.64 6.57
C PHE A 11 10.11 9.29 6.94
N PRO A 12 11.24 8.56 6.97
CA PRO A 12 12.55 9.10 7.30
C PRO A 12 12.87 10.41 6.55
N LEU A 13 13.53 11.35 7.22
CA LEU A 13 13.88 12.70 6.72
C LEU A 13 12.70 13.68 6.51
N MET A 14 11.48 13.19 6.31
CA MET A 14 10.30 14.02 6.09
C MET A 14 9.45 14.16 7.36
N LEU A 15 9.05 13.03 7.93
CA LEU A 15 8.15 12.94 9.08
C LEU A 15 8.82 12.20 10.23
N ALA A 16 8.66 12.74 11.44
CA ALA A 16 9.40 12.28 12.61
C ALA A 16 9.02 10.84 12.99
N PRO A 17 10.00 10.00 13.37
CA PRO A 17 9.72 8.66 13.91
C PRO A 17 8.89 8.75 15.19
N ARG A 18 8.14 7.69 15.48
CA ARG A 18 7.32 7.57 16.69
C ARG A 18 8.01 6.68 17.71
N HIS A 19 8.25 7.23 18.88
CA HIS A 19 8.69 6.46 20.03
C HIS A 19 7.51 5.67 20.57
N LEU A 20 7.66 4.34 20.67
CA LEU A 20 6.66 3.45 21.24
C LEU A 20 7.29 2.61 22.34
N LYS A 21 6.53 2.41 23.41
CA LYS A 21 6.79 1.39 24.43
C LYS A 21 6.02 0.13 24.07
N ARG A 22 6.69 -1.02 24.05
CA ARG A 22 6.13 -2.33 23.65
C ARG A 22 6.33 -3.36 24.74
N GLY A 23 5.40 -4.30 24.88
CA GLY A 23 5.57 -5.46 25.75
C GLY A 23 6.38 -6.55 25.06
N ALA A 24 7.35 -7.16 25.74
CA ALA A 24 8.10 -8.27 25.20
C ALA A 24 7.22 -9.50 24.93
N GLY A 25 6.12 -9.66 25.69
CA GLY A 25 5.13 -10.72 25.46
C GLY A 25 4.46 -10.69 24.08
N GLU A 26 4.40 -9.52 23.42
CA GLU A 26 3.90 -9.41 22.04
C GLU A 26 4.80 -10.12 21.01
N TYR A 27 6.05 -10.41 21.37
CA TYR A 27 7.06 -10.98 20.49
C TYR A 27 7.54 -12.37 20.93
N ASN A 28 7.50 -12.67 22.24
CA ASN A 28 8.01 -13.93 22.80
C ASN A 28 7.30 -15.19 22.33
N ALA A 29 6.03 -15.08 21.93
CA ALA A 29 5.22 -16.19 21.43
C ALA A 29 4.88 -16.02 19.94
N ARG A 30 5.68 -15.27 19.18
CA ARG A 30 5.37 -15.03 17.76
C ARG A 30 5.59 -16.30 16.94
N GLU A 31 4.54 -16.71 16.24
CA GLU A 31 4.56 -17.89 15.38
C GLU A 31 4.96 -17.54 13.95
N PHE A 32 5.83 -18.37 13.38
CA PHE A 32 6.27 -18.30 12.00
C PHE A 32 5.93 -19.60 11.29
N ASN A 33 5.35 -19.50 10.11
CA ASN A 33 5.12 -20.64 9.25
C ASN A 33 6.48 -21.06 8.67
N VAL A 34 6.88 -22.30 8.96
CA VAL A 34 8.13 -22.89 8.48
C VAL A 34 7.81 -24.07 7.58
N SER A 35 8.54 -24.19 6.48
CA SER A 35 8.40 -25.34 5.58
C SER A 35 8.83 -26.62 6.30
N ASN A 36 8.07 -27.70 6.08
CA ASN A 36 8.42 -29.03 6.58
C ASN A 36 9.45 -29.68 5.65
N GLU A 37 10.44 -30.37 6.22
CA GLU A 37 11.40 -31.15 5.43
C GLU A 37 10.73 -32.37 4.79
N ASP A 38 9.82 -33.03 5.53
CA ASP A 38 9.03 -34.15 5.05
C ASP A 38 7.58 -33.73 4.84
N HIS A 39 7.11 -33.82 3.58
CA HIS A 39 5.71 -33.60 3.25
C HIS A 39 4.87 -34.77 3.82
N SER A 40 4.12 -34.51 4.88
CA SER A 40 3.15 -35.48 5.38
C SER A 40 1.78 -35.25 4.74
N VAL A 41 1.03 -36.33 4.49
CA VAL A 41 -0.36 -36.24 4.04
C VAL A 41 -1.25 -36.51 5.24
N VAL A 42 -2.03 -35.51 5.65
CA VAL A 42 -3.02 -35.61 6.72
C VAL A 42 -4.39 -35.37 6.11
N ASP A 43 -5.33 -36.29 6.32
CA ASP A 43 -6.69 -36.25 5.76
C ASP A 43 -6.75 -36.00 4.23
N GLY A 44 -5.77 -36.54 3.51
CA GLY A 44 -5.70 -36.45 2.04
C GLY A 44 -5.08 -35.16 1.49
N ALA A 45 -4.54 -34.28 2.33
CA ALA A 45 -3.85 -33.06 1.89
C ALA A 45 -2.40 -32.97 2.42
N CYS A 46 -1.49 -32.39 1.61
CA CYS A 46 -0.07 -32.20 1.96
C CYS A 46 0.10 -31.10 3.01
N VAL A 47 0.56 -31.48 4.19
CA VAL A 47 1.05 -30.56 5.20
C VAL A 47 2.51 -30.23 4.88
N CYS A 48 2.69 -29.21 4.04
CA CYS A 48 4.01 -28.81 3.59
C CYS A 48 4.64 -27.68 4.47
N SER A 49 3.90 -27.15 5.46
CA SER A 49 4.44 -26.23 6.47
C SER A 49 3.70 -26.31 7.81
N GLU A 50 4.34 -25.83 8.88
CA GLU A 50 3.77 -25.76 10.23
C GLU A 50 4.11 -24.43 10.91
N ASP A 51 3.26 -23.94 11.81
CA ASP A 51 3.55 -22.75 12.61
C ASP A 51 4.44 -23.14 13.80
N LYS A 52 5.63 -22.53 13.90
CA LYS A 52 6.54 -22.69 15.04
C LYS A 52 6.73 -21.38 15.79
N PRO A 53 6.72 -21.41 17.14
CA PRO A 53 7.10 -20.24 17.93
C PRO A 53 8.58 -19.95 17.70
N GLN A 54 8.90 -18.71 17.31
CA GLN A 54 10.28 -18.23 17.21
C GLN A 54 10.51 -17.15 18.25
N ARG A 55 11.33 -17.48 19.24
CA ARG A 55 11.68 -16.53 20.29
C ARG A 55 12.70 -15.52 19.75
N PRO A 56 12.52 -14.22 20.02
CA PRO A 56 13.56 -13.24 19.75
C PRO A 56 14.85 -13.57 20.51
N HIS A 57 16.00 -13.17 19.97
CA HIS A 57 17.30 -13.35 20.62
C HIS A 57 17.51 -12.34 21.75
N TRP A 58 16.74 -12.47 22.82
CA TRP A 58 16.82 -11.67 24.04
C TRP A 58 16.43 -12.48 25.27
N ASP A 59 16.58 -11.89 26.47
CA ASP A 59 16.20 -12.49 27.75
C ASP A 59 14.94 -11.85 28.38
N LEU A 60 14.21 -11.03 27.60
CA LEU A 60 13.02 -10.33 28.09
C LEU A 60 11.84 -11.29 28.30
N ARG A 61 11.17 -11.18 29.44
CA ARG A 61 9.98 -11.94 29.83
C ARG A 61 8.72 -11.19 29.42
N ASP A 62 7.57 -11.88 29.39
CA ASP A 62 6.32 -11.29 28.86
C ASP A 62 5.86 -10.01 29.57
N GLY A 63 6.18 -9.87 30.86
CA GLY A 63 5.90 -8.67 31.65
C GLY A 63 6.90 -7.52 31.44
N ASP A 64 8.01 -7.76 30.76
CA ASP A 64 9.01 -6.75 30.47
C ASP A 64 8.57 -5.85 29.32
N SER A 65 9.10 -4.63 29.31
CA SER A 65 8.83 -3.66 28.26
C SER A 65 10.12 -3.09 27.69
N PHE A 66 10.10 -2.75 26.41
CA PHE A 66 11.22 -2.11 25.72
C PHE A 66 10.71 -0.96 24.85
N GLU A 67 11.63 -0.11 24.41
CA GLU A 67 11.33 1.09 23.65
C GLU A 67 11.85 0.96 22.22
N THR A 68 11.07 1.45 21.26
CA THR A 68 11.45 1.45 19.84
C THR A 68 11.15 2.80 19.20
N PHE A 69 11.96 3.15 18.21
CA PHE A 69 11.63 4.20 17.24
C PHE A 69 11.02 3.54 16.00
N ASN A 70 9.83 4.00 15.63
CA ASN A 70 9.02 3.38 14.60
C ASN A 70 8.87 4.37 13.45
N VAL A 71 9.15 3.88 12.26
CA VAL A 71 8.99 4.57 10.99
C VAL A 71 7.92 3.85 10.17
N ASP A 72 7.56 4.43 9.04
CA ASP A 72 6.65 3.83 8.08
C ASP A 72 7.16 2.44 7.65
N GLY A 73 6.26 1.45 7.70
CA GLY A 73 6.51 0.08 7.27
C GLY A 73 6.63 -0.07 5.75
N GLY A 74 6.39 1.00 4.99
CA GLY A 74 6.52 1.04 3.55
C GLY A 74 7.91 0.71 3.02
N VAL A 75 8.96 0.70 3.86
CA VAL A 75 10.31 0.25 3.50
C VAL A 75 10.57 -1.23 3.78
N THR A 76 9.67 -1.92 4.49
CA THR A 76 9.82 -3.34 4.87
C THR A 76 8.74 -4.22 4.24
N ASN A 77 7.47 -3.91 4.48
CA ASN A 77 6.34 -4.62 3.89
C ASN A 77 5.18 -3.63 3.68
N ASN A 78 5.12 -3.05 2.48
CA ASN A 78 4.12 -2.03 2.14
C ASN A 78 2.80 -2.64 1.66
N SER A 79 2.69 -3.96 1.69
CA SER A 79 1.52 -4.70 1.23
C SER A 79 1.44 -6.03 1.96
N PRO A 80 0.99 -6.05 3.23
CA PRO A 80 1.04 -7.21 4.10
C PRO A 80 -0.04 -8.25 3.78
N PHE A 81 -0.14 -8.64 2.50
CA PHE A 81 -1.10 -9.61 1.98
C PHE A 81 -1.03 -10.92 2.78
N ASP A 82 0.17 -11.48 2.95
CA ASP A 82 0.31 -12.79 3.61
C ASP A 82 -0.08 -12.74 5.07
N CYS A 83 0.09 -11.61 5.75
CA CYS A 83 -0.38 -11.45 7.12
C CYS A 83 -1.91 -11.53 7.18
N ALA A 84 -2.60 -10.83 6.27
CA ALA A 84 -4.06 -10.88 6.18
C ALA A 84 -4.55 -12.27 5.75
N HIS A 85 -3.92 -12.87 4.74
CA HIS A 85 -4.25 -14.20 4.27
C HIS A 85 -4.07 -15.25 5.36
N ARG A 86 -2.93 -15.25 6.08
CA ARG A 86 -2.66 -16.17 7.19
C ARG A 86 -3.70 -16.04 8.30
N ALA A 87 -4.01 -14.82 8.71
CA ALA A 87 -5.06 -14.58 9.70
C ALA A 87 -6.44 -15.11 9.24
N LEU A 88 -6.75 -15.00 7.94
CA LEU A 88 -8.01 -15.49 7.39
C LEU A 88 -8.11 -17.01 7.31
N VAL A 89 -7.01 -17.70 7.00
CA VAL A 89 -6.98 -19.17 6.92
C VAL A 89 -6.77 -19.83 8.28
N SER A 90 -6.32 -19.09 9.30
CA SER A 90 -6.22 -19.57 10.68
C SER A 90 -7.55 -19.52 11.45
N PHE A 91 -8.60 -18.91 10.89
CA PHE A 91 -9.93 -19.02 11.49
C PHE A 91 -10.47 -20.43 11.32
N ASP A 92 -10.81 -21.08 12.43
CA ASP A 92 -11.33 -22.44 12.50
C ASP A 92 -12.63 -22.56 11.67
N ASN A 93 -12.53 -23.20 10.51
CA ASN A 93 -13.70 -23.55 9.71
C ASN A 93 -13.46 -24.87 8.97
N ALA A 94 -14.48 -25.73 9.02
CA ALA A 94 -14.46 -27.11 8.53
C ALA A 94 -14.11 -27.29 7.04
N ASN A 95 -13.95 -26.19 6.29
CA ASN A 95 -13.75 -26.17 4.84
C ASN A 95 -12.38 -25.61 4.40
N ALA A 96 -11.48 -25.25 5.32
CA ALA A 96 -10.11 -24.84 4.99
C ALA A 96 -9.11 -25.96 5.32
N PRO A 97 -8.91 -26.95 4.43
CA PRO A 97 -7.79 -27.86 4.59
C PRO A 97 -6.49 -27.04 4.53
N GLN A 98 -5.80 -27.00 5.67
CA GLN A 98 -4.36 -26.74 5.76
C GLN A 98 -3.90 -25.35 5.28
N GLY A 99 -4.55 -24.28 5.73
CA GLY A 99 -4.01 -22.92 5.52
C GLY A 99 -4.21 -22.35 4.11
N HIS A 100 -5.11 -22.93 3.32
CA HIS A 100 -5.48 -22.42 2.00
C HIS A 100 -6.94 -21.97 1.94
N ALA A 101 -7.18 -20.82 1.32
CA ALA A 101 -8.50 -20.38 0.92
C ALA A 101 -8.91 -21.07 -0.40
N PRO A 102 -10.11 -21.68 -0.49
CA PRO A 102 -10.65 -22.16 -1.75
C PRO A 102 -10.67 -21.03 -2.78
N ARG A 103 -10.24 -21.30 -4.00
CA ARG A 103 -9.96 -20.27 -5.01
C ARG A 103 -11.06 -20.11 -6.04
N ASP A 104 -11.73 -21.20 -6.41
CA ASP A 104 -12.73 -21.16 -7.47
C ASP A 104 -14.02 -20.48 -7.00
N ALA A 105 -14.78 -19.95 -7.97
CA ALA A 105 -16.01 -19.23 -7.73
C ALA A 105 -17.06 -20.01 -6.90
N LYS A 106 -17.09 -21.34 -6.99
CA LYS A 106 -18.12 -22.16 -6.33
C LYS A 106 -17.80 -22.46 -4.88
N ASN A 107 -16.51 -22.54 -4.54
CA ASN A 107 -16.08 -22.93 -3.19
C ASN A 107 -15.45 -21.77 -2.40
N ALA A 108 -15.04 -20.68 -3.04
CA ALA A 108 -14.44 -19.54 -2.36
C ALA A 108 -15.32 -19.01 -1.24
N ASP A 109 -14.79 -18.98 -0.01
CA ASP A 109 -15.50 -18.58 1.21
C ASP A 109 -14.81 -17.43 1.95
N ARG A 110 -13.61 -17.04 1.51
CA ARG A 110 -12.81 -15.96 2.06
C ARG A 110 -11.91 -15.37 0.99
N ALA A 111 -11.62 -14.08 1.11
CA ALA A 111 -10.72 -13.41 0.19
C ALA A 111 -9.93 -12.29 0.88
N VAL A 112 -8.72 -12.04 0.38
CA VAL A 112 -7.97 -10.82 0.68
C VAL A 112 -8.13 -9.85 -0.48
N ILE A 113 -8.50 -8.61 -0.16
CA ILE A 113 -8.53 -7.51 -1.12
C ILE A 113 -7.33 -6.60 -0.84
N THR A 114 -6.39 -6.55 -1.77
CA THR A 114 -5.24 -5.64 -1.74
C THR A 114 -5.58 -4.33 -2.43
N ILE A 115 -5.22 -3.21 -1.79
CA ILE A 115 -5.22 -1.90 -2.45
C ILE A 115 -3.79 -1.62 -2.90
N ALA A 116 -3.56 -1.58 -4.22
CA ALA A 116 -2.25 -1.38 -4.84
C ALA A 116 -2.21 -0.01 -5.54
N PRO A 117 -2.03 1.10 -4.80
CA PRO A 117 -2.14 2.45 -5.35
C PRO A 117 -1.01 2.80 -6.34
N PHE A 118 0.15 2.15 -6.22
CA PHE A 118 1.32 2.44 -7.05
C PHE A 118 1.76 1.18 -7.78
N PRO A 119 1.27 0.92 -9.00
CA PRO A 119 1.90 -0.08 -9.86
C PRO A 119 3.37 0.32 -10.11
N VAL A 120 4.26 -0.66 -10.14
CA VAL A 120 5.69 -0.41 -10.39
C VAL A 120 5.87 -0.16 -11.89
N ASP A 121 6.29 1.05 -12.25
CA ASP A 121 6.56 1.49 -13.63
C ASP A 121 8.06 1.43 -13.99
N ASP A 122 8.89 0.81 -13.16
CA ASP A 122 10.34 0.75 -13.37
C ASP A 122 10.66 -0.06 -14.63
N ALA A 123 11.01 0.65 -15.70
CA ALA A 123 11.49 0.05 -16.93
C ALA A 123 12.99 -0.24 -16.83
N PHE A 124 13.39 -1.41 -17.31
CA PHE A 124 14.81 -1.72 -17.49
C PHE A 124 15.45 -0.73 -18.47
N ASP A 125 16.48 -0.02 -18.02
CA ASP A 125 17.26 0.90 -18.87
C ASP A 125 18.52 0.20 -19.38
N PRO A 126 18.55 -0.26 -20.65
CA PRO A 126 19.74 -0.89 -21.23
C PRO A 126 20.92 0.07 -21.40
N GLN A 127 20.71 1.39 -21.26
CA GLN A 127 21.74 2.42 -21.36
C GLN A 127 22.16 2.97 -19.99
N TYR A 128 21.81 2.28 -18.90
CA TYR A 128 22.14 2.67 -17.55
C TYR A 128 23.65 2.90 -17.39
N LYS A 129 24.02 4.12 -17.00
CA LYS A 129 25.41 4.47 -16.66
C LYS A 129 25.60 4.32 -15.15
N PRO A 130 26.47 3.41 -14.69
CA PRO A 130 26.72 3.24 -13.27
C PRO A 130 27.33 4.52 -12.68
N ASP A 131 26.77 4.95 -11.55
CA ASP A 131 27.29 6.08 -10.77
C ASP A 131 28.25 5.53 -9.71
N THR A 132 29.35 6.24 -9.46
CA THR A 132 30.37 5.86 -8.46
C THR A 132 30.20 6.61 -7.13
N ASP A 133 29.29 7.58 -7.07
CA ASP A 133 29.00 8.35 -5.86
C ASP A 133 28.26 7.47 -4.83
N LEU A 134 28.93 7.19 -3.71
CA LEU A 134 28.40 6.38 -2.61
C LEU A 134 27.08 6.92 -2.03
N LEU A 135 26.90 8.24 -2.00
CA LEU A 135 25.65 8.83 -1.49
C LEU A 135 24.49 8.57 -2.45
N LYS A 136 24.74 8.67 -3.76
CA LYS A 136 23.73 8.35 -4.77
C LYS A 136 23.44 6.85 -4.84
N ILE A 137 24.45 6.01 -4.66
CA ILE A 137 24.26 4.55 -4.54
C ILE A 137 23.39 4.26 -3.30
N GLY A 138 23.69 4.89 -2.16
CA GLY A 138 22.88 4.73 -0.94
C GLY A 138 21.43 5.16 -1.10
N ALA A 139 21.18 6.30 -1.77
CA ALA A 139 19.84 6.76 -2.09
C ALA A 139 19.10 5.76 -3.02
N LYS A 140 19.77 5.29 -4.08
CA LYS A 140 19.21 4.27 -4.98
C LYS A 140 18.90 2.96 -4.27
N LEU A 141 19.75 2.52 -3.33
CA LEU A 141 19.50 1.32 -2.52
C LEU A 141 18.24 1.48 -1.66
N PHE A 142 18.03 2.68 -1.09
CA PHE A 142 16.81 2.98 -0.36
C PHE A 142 15.58 2.92 -1.28
N ASP A 143 15.65 3.54 -2.46
CA ASP A 143 14.57 3.48 -3.45
C ASP A 143 14.25 2.03 -3.88
N VAL A 144 15.28 1.22 -4.12
CA VAL A 144 15.13 -0.21 -4.43
C VAL A 144 14.50 -0.97 -3.27
N ALA A 145 14.89 -0.70 -2.02
CA ALA A 145 14.27 -1.34 -0.86
C ALA A 145 12.77 -1.01 -0.76
N VAL A 146 12.38 0.24 -1.04
CA VAL A 146 10.97 0.67 -1.09
C VAL A 146 10.22 0.06 -2.28
N ALA A 147 10.87 -0.08 -3.44
CA ALA A 147 10.26 -0.74 -4.60
C ALA A 147 10.04 -2.24 -4.34
N GLN A 148 11.02 -2.91 -3.72
CA GLN A 148 10.93 -4.32 -3.35
C GLN A 148 9.87 -4.58 -2.27
N SER A 149 9.74 -3.71 -1.26
CA SER A 149 8.71 -3.86 -0.21
C SER A 149 7.27 -3.69 -0.72
N ARG A 150 7.08 -3.08 -1.90
CA ARG A 150 5.80 -2.93 -2.60
C ARG A 150 5.47 -4.13 -3.50
N PHE A 151 6.48 -4.90 -3.88
CA PHE A 151 6.33 -6.02 -4.80
C PHE A 151 5.62 -7.20 -4.11
N GLN A 152 4.61 -7.76 -4.76
CA GLN A 152 3.80 -8.89 -4.27
C GLN A 152 3.90 -10.07 -5.26
N GLY A 153 5.11 -10.46 -5.65
CA GLY A 153 5.38 -11.38 -6.77
C GLY A 153 4.54 -12.65 -6.78
N GLU A 154 4.54 -13.44 -5.69
CA GLU A 154 3.78 -14.69 -5.63
C GLU A 154 2.26 -14.53 -5.72
N ASN A 155 1.72 -13.38 -5.30
CA ASN A 155 0.28 -13.16 -5.23
C ASN A 155 -0.27 -12.40 -6.43
N ILE A 156 0.55 -11.61 -7.14
CA ILE A 156 0.15 -10.88 -8.35
C ILE A 156 -0.35 -11.86 -9.42
N HIS A 157 0.37 -12.97 -9.64
CA HIS A 157 -0.04 -13.95 -10.66
C HIS A 157 -1.44 -14.50 -10.40
N LEU A 158 -1.72 -14.91 -9.15
CA LEU A 158 -3.02 -15.45 -8.78
C LEU A 158 -4.11 -14.37 -8.72
N ALA A 159 -3.77 -13.12 -8.35
CA ALA A 159 -4.72 -12.01 -8.34
C ALA A 159 -5.07 -11.49 -9.74
N GLN A 160 -4.26 -11.84 -10.75
CA GLN A 160 -4.51 -11.55 -12.16
C GLN A 160 -5.32 -12.64 -12.88
N GLN A 161 -5.58 -13.77 -12.20
CA GLN A 161 -6.35 -14.87 -12.77
C GLN A 161 -7.84 -14.66 -12.58
N ASP A 162 -8.58 -14.68 -13.69
CA ASP A 162 -10.03 -14.48 -13.74
C ASP A 162 -10.83 -15.59 -13.02
N ASP A 163 -10.22 -16.76 -12.79
CA ASP A 163 -10.84 -17.89 -12.10
C ASP A 163 -10.49 -17.97 -10.59
N VAL A 164 -9.82 -16.96 -10.04
CA VAL A 164 -9.43 -16.88 -8.62
C VAL A 164 -10.26 -15.85 -7.86
N PHE A 165 -11.06 -16.32 -6.90
CA PHE A 165 -12.03 -15.56 -6.11
C PHE A 165 -11.62 -15.40 -4.63
N SER A 166 -10.38 -15.77 -4.28
CA SER A 166 -9.81 -15.64 -2.93
C SER A 166 -8.78 -14.51 -2.80
N ARG A 167 -8.43 -13.84 -3.91
CA ARG A 167 -7.40 -12.79 -3.96
C ARG A 167 -7.82 -11.75 -4.97
N PHE A 168 -7.91 -10.51 -4.52
CA PHE A 168 -8.28 -9.39 -5.38
C PHE A 168 -7.27 -8.26 -5.23
N ALA A 169 -7.04 -7.51 -6.31
CA ALA A 169 -6.26 -6.28 -6.29
C ALA A 169 -7.08 -5.13 -6.86
N ILE A 170 -7.08 -3.99 -6.18
CA ILE A 170 -7.62 -2.74 -6.68
C ILE A 170 -6.46 -1.79 -6.94
N ALA A 171 -6.21 -1.51 -8.21
CA ALA A 171 -5.26 -0.50 -8.67
C ALA A 171 -6.01 0.73 -9.23
N PRO A 172 -5.43 1.94 -9.10
CA PRO A 172 -6.11 3.16 -9.54
C PRO A 172 -6.04 3.32 -11.06
N ILE A 173 -7.20 3.43 -11.71
CA ILE A 173 -7.29 3.65 -13.15
C ILE A 173 -8.09 4.93 -13.42
N ALA A 174 -7.52 5.88 -14.15
CA ALA A 174 -8.20 7.09 -14.61
C ALA A 174 -8.18 7.16 -16.15
N GLY A 175 -9.29 6.78 -16.78
CA GLY A 175 -9.40 6.79 -18.25
C GLY A 175 -8.51 5.73 -18.91
N LYS A 176 -7.92 6.06 -20.07
CA LYS A 176 -7.10 5.14 -20.88
C LYS A 176 -5.62 5.05 -20.47
N ASN A 177 -5.14 5.91 -19.58
CA ASN A 177 -3.76 5.90 -19.10
C ASN A 177 -3.71 5.31 -17.70
N GLU A 178 -3.39 4.02 -17.64
CA GLU A 178 -3.47 3.18 -16.43
C GLU A 178 -2.32 3.45 -15.43
N ALA A 179 -1.22 4.06 -15.86
CA ALA A 179 0.00 4.14 -15.05
C ALA A 179 0.09 5.36 -14.10
N LYS A 180 -0.63 6.47 -14.36
CA LYS A 180 -0.42 7.74 -13.63
C LYS A 180 -1.70 8.44 -13.19
N ALA A 181 -2.62 7.65 -12.65
CA ALA A 181 -3.93 8.15 -12.24
C ALA A 181 -3.89 8.96 -10.93
N LEU A 182 -2.91 8.75 -10.04
CA LEU A 182 -2.85 9.39 -8.72
C LEU A 182 -2.03 10.69 -8.73
N ALA A 183 -2.67 11.79 -8.34
CA ALA A 183 -2.01 13.09 -8.18
C ALA A 183 -1.02 13.08 -7.00
N CYS A 184 -1.35 12.36 -5.93
CA CYS A 184 -0.45 12.20 -4.79
C CYS A 184 0.75 11.30 -5.11
N GLY A 185 0.72 10.54 -6.21
CA GLY A 185 1.82 9.71 -6.68
C GLY A 185 3.02 10.49 -7.20
N THR A 186 2.84 11.76 -7.57
CA THR A 186 3.93 12.66 -7.95
C THR A 186 4.96 12.81 -6.82
N LEU A 187 6.19 13.21 -7.15
CA LEU A 187 7.29 13.34 -6.19
C LEU A 187 7.50 12.07 -5.33
N ASN A 188 7.51 10.88 -5.93
CA ASN A 188 7.68 9.60 -5.22
C ASN A 188 6.65 9.40 -4.10
N ALA A 189 5.36 9.60 -4.40
CA ALA A 189 4.23 9.52 -3.46
C ALA A 189 4.10 10.66 -2.43
N PHE A 190 4.83 11.77 -2.60
CA PHE A 190 4.72 12.97 -1.74
C PHE A 190 3.86 14.09 -2.34
N GLY A 191 3.31 13.92 -3.54
CA GLY A 191 2.46 14.90 -4.20
C GLY A 191 1.28 15.36 -3.34
N GLY A 192 0.78 14.47 -2.47
CA GLY A 192 -0.30 14.77 -1.54
C GLY A 192 0.03 15.90 -0.56
N PHE A 193 1.31 16.24 -0.30
CA PHE A 193 1.70 17.38 0.54
C PHE A 193 1.66 18.72 -0.19
N LEU A 194 1.67 18.71 -1.53
CA LEU A 194 1.64 19.94 -2.33
C LEU A 194 0.26 20.60 -2.30
N SER A 195 -0.81 19.81 -2.31
CA SER A 195 -2.17 20.36 -2.41
C SER A 195 -3.22 19.47 -1.75
N GLN A 196 -4.17 20.10 -1.06
CA GLN A 196 -5.38 19.41 -0.60
C GLN A 196 -6.22 18.91 -1.78
N ALA A 197 -6.20 19.61 -2.92
CA ALA A 197 -6.94 19.21 -4.10
C ALA A 197 -6.44 17.86 -4.67
N PHE A 198 -5.15 17.57 -4.56
CA PHE A 198 -4.59 16.27 -4.98
C PHE A 198 -5.13 15.13 -4.11
N ARG A 199 -5.19 15.34 -2.79
CA ARG A 199 -5.78 14.35 -1.86
C ARG A 199 -7.28 14.15 -2.11
N ALA A 200 -8.00 15.24 -2.39
CA ALA A 200 -9.42 15.18 -2.71
C ALA A 200 -9.68 14.43 -4.03
N HIS A 201 -8.87 14.68 -5.05
CA HIS A 201 -8.89 13.96 -6.33
C HIS A 201 -8.69 12.46 -6.11
N ASP A 202 -7.58 12.06 -5.47
CA ASP A 202 -7.24 10.65 -5.29
C ASP A 202 -8.25 9.92 -4.40
N TYR A 203 -8.86 10.62 -3.44
CA TYR A 203 -9.96 10.08 -2.66
C TYR A 203 -11.19 9.76 -3.53
N GLN A 204 -11.59 10.66 -4.44
CA GLN A 204 -12.70 10.38 -5.36
C GLN A 204 -12.36 9.27 -6.35
N LEU A 205 -11.13 9.25 -6.85
CA LEU A 205 -10.64 8.18 -7.72
C LEU A 205 -10.68 6.83 -7.02
N GLY A 206 -10.19 6.73 -5.79
CA GLY A 206 -10.27 5.52 -4.97
C GLY A 206 -11.72 5.06 -4.76
N ARG A 207 -12.63 6.00 -4.45
CA ARG A 207 -14.06 5.69 -4.36
C ARG A 207 -14.64 5.16 -5.67
N ARG A 208 -14.26 5.74 -6.81
CA ARG A 208 -14.71 5.30 -8.13
C ARG A 208 -14.19 3.90 -8.48
N ASN A 209 -12.93 3.61 -8.20
CA ASN A 209 -12.37 2.26 -8.42
C ASN A 209 -13.03 1.23 -7.51
N CYS A 210 -13.24 1.56 -6.24
CA CYS A 210 -13.99 0.71 -5.32
C CYS A 210 -15.42 0.46 -5.80
N GLN A 211 -16.13 1.50 -6.28
CA GLN A 211 -17.47 1.35 -6.86
C GLN A 211 -17.49 0.36 -8.02
N GLN A 212 -16.52 0.44 -8.94
CA GLN A 212 -16.43 -0.51 -10.06
C GLN A 212 -16.09 -1.93 -9.59
N PHE A 213 -15.13 -2.05 -8.69
CA PHE A 213 -14.73 -3.32 -8.10
C PHE A 213 -15.93 -4.06 -7.47
N LEU A 214 -16.67 -3.39 -6.59
CA LEU A 214 -17.82 -3.99 -5.90
C LEU A 214 -18.96 -4.37 -6.86
N ARG A 215 -19.13 -3.61 -7.95
CA ARG A 215 -20.20 -3.85 -8.91
C ARG A 215 -19.91 -5.02 -9.86
N ALA A 216 -18.67 -5.16 -10.32
CA ALA A 216 -18.35 -6.04 -11.45
C ALA A 216 -17.37 -7.16 -11.12
N TYR A 217 -16.50 -6.99 -10.13
CA TYR A 217 -15.38 -7.92 -9.88
C TYR A 217 -15.54 -8.68 -8.57
N PHE A 218 -16.11 -8.06 -7.54
CA PHE A 218 -16.33 -8.70 -6.24
C PHE A 218 -17.66 -9.44 -6.20
N VAL A 219 -17.74 -10.48 -7.02
CA VAL A 219 -18.96 -11.20 -7.35
C VAL A 219 -18.79 -12.70 -7.13
N LEU A 220 -19.88 -13.39 -6.81
CA LEU A 220 -19.91 -14.85 -6.64
C LEU A 220 -21.16 -15.44 -7.31
N PRO A 221 -21.12 -16.69 -7.76
CA PRO A 221 -22.27 -17.34 -8.37
C PRO A 221 -23.34 -17.64 -7.29
N PRO A 222 -24.64 -17.72 -7.67
CA PRO A 222 -25.72 -17.88 -6.71
C PRO A 222 -25.70 -19.19 -5.91
N ASP A 223 -24.98 -20.21 -6.39
CA ASP A 223 -24.81 -21.52 -5.77
C ASP A 223 -23.58 -21.62 -4.86
N ASN A 224 -22.71 -20.60 -4.82
CA ASN A 224 -21.62 -20.52 -3.86
C ASN A 224 -22.18 -20.54 -2.41
N PRO A 225 -21.57 -21.26 -1.46
CA PRO A 225 -22.06 -21.38 -0.08
C PRO A 225 -22.31 -20.05 0.64
N VAL A 226 -21.42 -19.06 0.44
CA VAL A 226 -21.57 -17.72 1.04
C VAL A 226 -22.83 -17.05 0.50
N MET A 227 -23.02 -17.08 -0.82
CA MET A 227 -24.19 -16.49 -1.45
C MET A 227 -25.48 -17.24 -1.12
N ALA A 228 -25.46 -18.57 -1.18
CA ALA A 228 -26.60 -19.42 -0.90
C ALA A 228 -27.10 -19.25 0.55
N SER A 229 -26.19 -18.98 1.50
CA SER A 229 -26.55 -18.69 2.90
C SER A 229 -27.28 -17.36 3.09
N ALA A 230 -27.04 -16.38 2.21
CA ALA A 230 -27.60 -15.03 2.29
C ALA A 230 -28.83 -14.83 1.38
N LEU A 231 -28.97 -15.64 0.34
CA LEU A 231 -30.07 -15.54 -0.61
C LEU A 231 -31.35 -16.22 -0.09
N PRO A 232 -32.54 -15.66 -0.39
CA PRO A 232 -33.79 -16.36 -0.15
C PRO A 232 -33.86 -17.65 -0.99
N PRO A 233 -34.73 -18.61 -0.61
CA PRO A 233 -35.01 -19.78 -1.42
C PRO A 233 -35.40 -19.42 -2.85
N ALA A 234 -35.23 -20.37 -3.78
CA ALA A 234 -35.63 -20.18 -5.17
C ALA A 234 -37.09 -19.72 -5.27
N GLY A 235 -37.32 -18.65 -6.03
CA GLY A 235 -38.63 -18.02 -6.16
C GLY A 235 -38.54 -16.53 -6.51
N PRO A 236 -39.70 -15.83 -6.56
CA PRO A 236 -39.78 -14.47 -7.12
C PRO A 236 -38.87 -13.44 -6.45
N GLN A 237 -38.62 -13.59 -5.15
CA GLN A 237 -37.74 -12.70 -4.39
C GLN A 237 -36.27 -12.87 -4.81
N ARG A 238 -35.79 -14.12 -4.95
CA ARG A 238 -34.44 -14.41 -5.45
C ARG A 238 -34.28 -13.93 -6.89
N ASP A 239 -35.30 -14.15 -7.72
CA ASP A 239 -35.28 -13.71 -9.12
C ASP A 239 -35.23 -12.17 -9.23
N ALA A 240 -35.91 -11.47 -8.31
CA ALA A 240 -35.84 -10.01 -8.24
C ALA A 240 -34.43 -9.52 -7.84
N LEU A 241 -33.76 -10.18 -6.89
CA LEU A 241 -32.38 -9.85 -6.52
C LEU A 241 -31.42 -10.05 -7.70
N LEU A 242 -31.52 -11.19 -8.40
CA LEU A 242 -30.71 -11.47 -9.60
C LEU A 242 -30.90 -10.41 -10.70
N ARG A 243 -32.12 -9.91 -10.88
CA ARG A 243 -32.40 -8.84 -11.85
C ARG A 243 -31.91 -7.46 -11.40
N ASN A 244 -31.98 -7.17 -10.10
CA ASN A 244 -31.65 -5.85 -9.56
C ASN A 244 -30.14 -5.67 -9.38
N PHE A 245 -29.39 -6.76 -9.23
CA PHE A 245 -27.93 -6.75 -9.05
C PHE A 245 -27.24 -7.66 -10.06
N PRO A 246 -27.38 -7.38 -11.37
CA PRO A 246 -26.80 -8.24 -12.39
C PRO A 246 -25.28 -8.13 -12.36
N ALA A 247 -24.62 -9.27 -12.25
CA ALA A 247 -23.19 -9.43 -12.48
C ALA A 247 -22.92 -10.71 -13.28
N GLN A 248 -21.71 -10.83 -13.81
CA GLN A 248 -21.27 -12.00 -14.56
C GLN A 248 -19.89 -12.42 -14.09
N LEU A 249 -19.65 -13.72 -14.06
CA LEU A 249 -18.29 -14.25 -13.98
C LEU A 249 -17.57 -14.06 -15.32
N PRO A 250 -16.23 -14.21 -15.37
CA PRO A 250 -15.47 -14.05 -16.62
C PRO A 250 -15.86 -15.03 -17.73
N ASP A 251 -16.41 -16.20 -17.37
CA ASP A 251 -16.98 -17.17 -18.33
C ASP A 251 -18.38 -16.79 -18.86
N GLY A 252 -18.91 -15.64 -18.43
CA GLY A 252 -20.23 -15.12 -18.80
C GLY A 252 -21.39 -15.69 -17.97
N SER A 253 -21.13 -16.60 -17.04
CA SER A 253 -22.18 -17.17 -16.19
C SER A 253 -22.74 -16.14 -15.18
N PRO A 254 -24.01 -16.25 -14.76
CA PRO A 254 -24.62 -15.29 -13.85
C PRO A 254 -23.94 -15.27 -12.47
N ALA A 255 -23.71 -14.07 -11.95
CA ALA A 255 -23.19 -13.84 -10.61
C ALA A 255 -23.99 -12.75 -9.89
N LEU A 256 -23.77 -12.60 -8.58
CA LEU A 256 -24.20 -11.41 -7.84
C LEU A 256 -23.01 -10.74 -7.16
N PRO A 257 -23.04 -9.41 -7.02
CA PRO A 257 -22.13 -8.69 -6.12
C PRO A 257 -22.23 -9.22 -4.68
N LEU A 258 -21.08 -9.55 -4.09
CA LEU A 258 -21.03 -9.95 -2.69
C LEU A 258 -21.37 -8.77 -1.75
N ILE A 259 -20.97 -7.56 -2.15
CA ILE A 259 -21.35 -6.30 -1.49
C ILE A 259 -22.09 -5.44 -2.51
N PRO A 260 -23.43 -5.45 -2.53
CA PRO A 260 -24.21 -4.69 -3.50
C PRO A 260 -24.17 -3.19 -3.20
N LEU A 261 -24.08 -2.39 -4.26
CA LEU A 261 -24.23 -0.94 -4.15
C LEU A 261 -25.72 -0.58 -4.04
N LEU A 262 -26.06 0.22 -3.03
CA LEU A 262 -27.45 0.61 -2.73
C LEU A 262 -27.64 2.12 -2.74
N GLY A 263 -28.85 2.54 -3.13
CA GLY A 263 -29.27 3.94 -3.05
C GLY A 263 -28.29 4.90 -3.75
N PRO A 264 -27.81 5.97 -3.08
CA PRO A 264 -26.86 6.91 -3.67
C PRO A 264 -25.52 6.30 -4.11
N LEU A 265 -25.14 5.12 -3.60
CA LEU A 265 -23.88 4.46 -3.97
C LEU A 265 -23.89 3.88 -5.39
N THR A 266 -25.07 3.75 -6.02
CA THR A 266 -25.19 3.32 -7.42
C THR A 266 -24.86 4.45 -8.40
N GLN A 267 -24.96 5.71 -7.95
CA GLN A 267 -24.68 6.87 -8.79
C GLN A 267 -23.19 6.95 -9.07
N GLU A 268 -22.84 7.16 -10.34
CA GLU A 268 -21.44 7.23 -10.77
C GLU A 268 -20.67 8.30 -9.98
N ILE A 269 -19.56 7.87 -9.38
CA ILE A 269 -18.66 8.77 -8.67
C ILE A 269 -17.82 9.51 -9.69
N ARG A 270 -18.06 10.81 -9.79
CA ARG A 270 -17.31 11.70 -10.65
C ARG A 270 -15.92 11.96 -10.07
N VAL A 271 -14.91 11.84 -10.93
CA VAL A 271 -13.52 12.19 -10.64
C VAL A 271 -13.15 13.35 -11.54
N ASP A 272 -13.07 14.56 -10.98
CA ASP A 272 -12.68 15.75 -11.73
C ASP A 272 -11.15 15.81 -11.86
N PRO A 273 -10.60 16.08 -13.06
CA PRO A 273 -9.16 16.25 -13.22
C PRO A 273 -8.60 17.32 -12.30
N VAL A 274 -7.40 17.10 -11.78
CA VAL A 274 -6.69 18.06 -10.92
C VAL A 274 -5.35 18.42 -11.54
N GLN A 275 -4.99 19.69 -11.47
CA GLN A 275 -3.67 20.19 -11.86
C GLN A 275 -3.25 21.33 -10.94
N MET A 276 -1.95 21.52 -10.82
CA MET A 276 -1.32 22.60 -10.07
C MET A 276 -0.65 23.56 -11.03
N ARG A 277 -0.71 24.86 -10.75
CA ARG A 277 -0.03 25.91 -11.55
C ARG A 277 1.31 26.29 -10.93
N PRO A 278 2.28 26.79 -11.72
CA PRO A 278 3.57 27.22 -11.20
C PRO A 278 3.51 28.20 -10.02
N PRO A 279 2.64 29.24 -10.00
CA PRO A 279 2.54 30.14 -8.85
C PRO A 279 2.08 29.48 -7.55
N GLU A 280 1.41 28.32 -7.64
CA GLU A 280 0.98 27.55 -6.46
C GLU A 280 2.17 26.78 -5.87
N VAL A 281 3.07 26.27 -6.72
CA VAL A 281 4.34 25.66 -6.30
C VAL A 281 5.25 26.70 -5.65
N GLU A 282 5.35 27.89 -6.25
CA GLU A 282 6.22 28.97 -5.77
C GLU A 282 5.87 29.42 -4.34
N ARG A 283 4.60 29.34 -3.96
CA ARG A 283 4.14 29.63 -2.59
C ARG A 283 4.63 28.60 -1.55
N LEU A 284 4.94 27.38 -1.97
CA LEU A 284 5.37 26.30 -1.08
C LEU A 284 6.89 26.28 -0.88
N LEU A 285 7.67 26.77 -1.85
CA LEU A 285 9.13 26.72 -1.81
C LEU A 285 9.74 27.28 -0.52
N PRO A 286 9.31 28.43 0.02
CA PRO A 286 9.86 28.94 1.28
C PRO A 286 9.64 27.99 2.46
N MET A 287 8.48 27.32 2.51
CA MET A 287 8.14 26.37 3.59
C MET A 287 9.00 25.12 3.50
N VAL A 288 9.19 24.58 2.29
CA VAL A 288 10.04 23.40 2.05
C VAL A 288 11.49 23.71 2.38
N SER A 289 12.02 24.84 1.89
CA SER A 289 13.41 25.24 2.18
C SER A 289 13.64 25.47 3.68
N ALA A 290 12.72 26.14 4.37
CA ALA A 290 12.81 26.34 5.82
C ALA A 290 12.85 25.00 6.57
N ARG A 291 12.05 24.01 6.12
CA ARG A 291 12.04 22.67 6.71
C ARG A 291 13.36 21.93 6.49
N ILE A 292 13.92 21.96 5.28
CA ILE A 292 15.21 21.35 4.98
C ILE A 292 16.30 21.95 5.87
N LYS A 293 16.34 23.30 5.98
CA LYS A 293 17.29 23.98 6.88
C LYS A 293 17.22 23.42 8.29
N LEU A 294 16.00 23.38 8.85
CA LEU A 294 15.77 22.91 10.21
C LEU A 294 16.24 21.47 10.42
N VAL A 295 15.94 20.55 9.48
CA VAL A 295 16.34 19.15 9.58
C VAL A 295 17.87 19.02 9.55
N VAL A 296 18.54 19.67 8.60
CA VAL A 296 20.01 19.59 8.47
C VAL A 296 20.69 20.22 9.68
N THR A 297 20.22 21.37 10.17
CA THR A 297 20.76 21.98 11.40
C THR A 297 20.66 21.01 12.58
N ARG A 298 19.53 20.32 12.76
CA ARG A 298 19.37 19.34 13.85
C ARG A 298 20.28 18.13 13.68
N MET A 299 20.50 17.65 12.45
CA MET A 299 21.44 16.57 12.19
C MET A 299 22.88 16.95 12.51
N ILE A 300 23.28 18.20 12.22
CA ILE A 300 24.60 18.72 12.57
C ILE A 300 24.77 18.78 14.09
N GLU A 301 23.78 19.33 14.80
CA GLU A 301 23.80 19.46 16.26
C GLU A 301 23.91 18.10 16.98
N GLN A 302 23.28 17.05 16.43
CA GLN A 302 23.30 15.71 17.02
C GLN A 302 24.65 14.97 16.89
N ARG A 303 25.52 15.34 15.95
CA ARG A 303 26.79 14.62 15.73
C ARG A 303 27.89 14.96 16.75
N HIS A 304 27.63 15.83 17.73
CA HIS A 304 28.61 16.29 18.74
C HIS A 304 29.94 16.83 18.15
N ILE A 305 29.94 17.29 16.90
CA ILE A 305 31.14 17.83 16.21
C ILE A 305 31.24 19.34 16.50
N GLY A 306 31.37 19.77 17.76
CA GLY A 306 31.58 21.19 18.10
C GLY A 306 30.57 22.19 17.50
N TRP A 307 30.92 23.48 17.50
CA TRP A 307 30.06 24.58 17.00
C TRP A 307 30.37 25.01 15.56
N LEU A 308 31.61 24.80 15.09
CA LEU A 308 32.10 25.18 13.76
C LEU A 308 31.26 24.65 12.57
N PRO A 309 30.72 23.41 12.59
CA PRO A 309 29.95 22.90 11.46
C PRO A 309 28.60 23.59 11.27
N LYS A 310 28.01 24.14 12.35
CA LYS A 310 26.72 24.83 12.28
C LYS A 310 26.87 26.18 11.61
N GLU A 311 27.86 26.98 12.02
CA GLU A 311 28.05 28.30 11.43
C GLU A 311 28.54 28.24 9.99
N ALA A 312 29.41 27.26 9.68
CA ALA A 312 29.78 26.97 8.30
C ALA A 312 28.55 26.59 7.45
N PHE A 313 27.64 25.78 8.00
CA PHE A 313 26.39 25.44 7.33
C PHE A 313 25.46 26.65 7.16
N ASP A 314 25.30 27.49 8.17
CA ASP A 314 24.45 28.69 8.07
C ASP A 314 24.97 29.68 7.01
N VAL A 315 26.28 29.86 6.91
CA VAL A 315 26.90 30.65 5.83
C VAL A 315 26.70 30.00 4.47
N ALA A 316 26.95 28.69 4.34
CA ALA A 316 26.71 27.97 3.10
C ALA A 316 25.24 28.02 2.68
N TRP A 317 24.32 27.89 3.64
CA TRP A 317 22.88 28.00 3.41
C TRP A 317 22.51 29.38 2.90
N LEU A 318 23.03 30.46 3.49
CA LEU A 318 22.79 31.83 3.02
C LEU A 318 23.24 32.03 1.58
N LEU A 319 24.40 31.49 1.19
CA LEU A 319 24.95 31.61 -0.16
C LEU A 319 24.21 30.74 -1.19
N MET A 320 23.74 29.55 -0.78
CA MET A 320 23.16 28.57 -1.69
C MET A 320 21.62 28.55 -1.70
N HIS A 321 20.95 29.26 -0.78
CA HIS A 321 19.49 29.19 -0.62
C HIS A 321 18.72 29.43 -1.91
N GLY A 322 19.09 30.45 -2.69
CA GLY A 322 18.44 30.75 -3.97
C GLY A 322 18.61 29.62 -5.00
N GLN A 323 19.81 29.02 -5.07
CA GLN A 323 20.07 27.88 -5.97
C GLN A 323 19.30 26.63 -5.53
N ILE A 324 19.18 26.39 -4.21
CA ILE A 324 18.40 25.29 -3.65
C ILE A 324 16.92 25.48 -4.00
N GLN A 325 16.38 26.69 -3.84
CA GLN A 325 14.99 27.00 -4.19
C GLN A 325 14.71 26.78 -5.68
N GLU A 326 15.60 27.23 -6.56
CA GLU A 326 15.41 27.02 -7.99
C GLU A 326 15.48 25.53 -8.36
N ARG A 327 16.44 24.78 -7.79
CA ARG A 327 16.50 23.32 -8.01
C ARG A 327 15.25 22.60 -7.52
N LEU A 328 14.72 22.97 -6.35
CA LEU A 328 13.47 22.44 -5.83
C LEU A 328 12.30 22.77 -6.75
N ARG A 329 12.23 24.03 -7.21
CA ARG A 329 11.21 24.50 -8.15
C ARG A 329 11.22 23.67 -9.43
N THR A 330 12.37 23.58 -10.10
CA THR A 330 12.54 22.78 -11.32
C THR A 330 12.13 21.34 -11.09
N HIS A 331 12.64 20.70 -10.03
CA HIS A 331 12.32 19.30 -9.73
C HIS A 331 10.83 19.05 -9.51
N ILE A 332 10.14 19.94 -8.78
CA ILE A 332 8.69 19.82 -8.54
C ILE A 332 7.90 20.02 -9.83
N LEU A 333 8.22 21.05 -10.61
CA LEU A 333 7.53 21.33 -11.87
C LEU A 333 7.74 20.20 -12.89
N ASP A 334 8.96 19.69 -13.02
CA ASP A 334 9.29 18.58 -13.91
C ASP A 334 8.54 17.31 -13.51
N SER A 335 8.45 16.99 -12.21
CA SER A 335 7.67 15.85 -11.73
C SER A 335 6.18 16.02 -12.04
N LEU A 336 5.61 17.20 -11.77
CA LEU A 336 4.21 17.48 -12.06
C LEU A 336 3.91 17.39 -13.57
N ALA A 337 4.80 17.90 -14.41
CA ALA A 337 4.67 17.84 -15.87
C ALA A 337 4.76 16.41 -16.39
N LYS A 338 5.77 15.65 -15.94
CA LYS A 338 5.98 14.24 -16.29
C LYS A 338 4.76 13.38 -15.99
N ASP A 339 4.01 13.73 -14.95
CA ASP A 339 2.86 12.97 -14.46
C ASP A 339 1.51 13.58 -14.89
N GLY A 340 1.50 14.67 -15.65
CA GLY A 340 0.28 15.29 -16.20
C GLY A 340 -0.50 16.18 -15.21
N PHE A 341 0.08 16.48 -14.06
CA PHE A 341 -0.52 17.29 -12.98
C PHE A 341 -0.05 18.74 -12.96
N LEU A 342 0.76 19.17 -13.94
CA LEU A 342 1.11 20.58 -14.16
C LEU A 342 0.13 21.22 -15.15
N ARG A 343 -0.38 22.40 -14.80
CA ARG A 343 -1.11 23.27 -15.72
C ARG A 343 -0.17 24.35 -16.23
N GLU A 344 -0.02 24.42 -17.55
CA GLU A 344 0.74 25.48 -18.25
C GLU A 344 0.26 26.88 -17.90
#